data_AF-A0A0L0P5H9-F1
#
_entry.id   AF-A0A0L0P5H9-F1
#
_cell.length_a   1.000
_cell.length_b   1.000
_cell.length_c   1.000
_cell.angle_alpha   90.00
_cell.angle_beta   90.00
_cell.angle_gamma   90.00
#
_symmetry.space_group_name_H-M   'P 1'
#
loop_
_entity.id
_entity.type
_entity.pdbx_description
1 polymer ?
#
loop_
_entity_poly.entity_id
_entity_poly.type
_entity_poly.pdbx_seq_one_letter_code
_entity_poly.pdbx_strand_id
1 'polypeptide(L)'
;MNFQNQDSKLSQILQKCSEHLLAHPSRVSCWEQLIYEIRLATSDERTDFNRARHETLQLIARVFFRHNPFLSKYWRWHAIDEFHHARSIEAKSIFERGLSFSSHDITLWLAYLSYRLTTTNVNVGDLLHLFEEARHAIGTNYYASEFYKLYFSFLEAYTPEINNHEQKKALLGSQITLCPLYNHASLQERLFESGKLSSSSVLETSKVGHLLSAYVYYFERELLFFEGLNLSRQIISLWSRYIDLMKAWLPRFAIFQLYERALISTNFEDTIVISYSNFALERGLFNKARNVLKKGLLCNDDMARTRILKKILMLELYEGNVLRVRDYLAQLICCNAEYLMALKGFVLKIESLL
;
A
#
# COMPACT_ATOMS: atom_id res chain seq x y z
N MET A 1 -31.89 33.31 13.14
CA MET A 1 -32.72 32.09 13.04
C MET A 1 -32.36 31.28 11.78
N ASN A 2 -31.15 30.69 11.67
CA ASN A 2 -30.83 29.81 10.53
C ASN A 2 -29.79 28.70 10.85
N PHE A 3 -29.38 28.53 12.11
CA PHE A 3 -28.41 27.51 12.51
C PHE A 3 -28.99 26.09 12.44
N GLN A 4 -30.27 25.91 12.78
CA GLN A 4 -30.92 24.58 12.78
C GLN A 4 -31.13 23.95 11.39
N ASN A 5 -31.16 24.76 10.32
CA ASN A 5 -31.54 24.26 9.00
C ASN A 5 -30.36 23.66 8.20
N GLN A 6 -29.12 23.95 8.58
CA GLN A 6 -27.90 23.49 7.89
C GLN A 6 -27.25 22.28 8.58
N ASP A 7 -27.27 22.21 9.93
CA ASP A 7 -27.03 20.96 10.67
C ASP A 7 -28.02 19.86 10.24
N SER A 8 -29.25 20.26 9.90
CA SER A 8 -30.26 19.42 9.26
C SER A 8 -29.79 18.81 7.93
N LYS A 9 -29.06 19.55 7.07
CA LYS A 9 -28.61 19.05 5.76
C LYS A 9 -27.51 17.97 5.89
N LEU A 10 -26.51 18.19 6.74
CA LEU A 10 -25.49 17.16 7.02
C LEU A 10 -26.13 15.94 7.70
N SER A 11 -27.04 16.17 8.64
CA SER A 11 -27.78 15.10 9.32
C SER A 11 -28.64 14.28 8.35
N GLN A 12 -29.29 14.91 7.37
CA GLN A 12 -30.07 14.23 6.33
C GLN A 12 -29.19 13.39 5.40
N ILE A 13 -28.03 13.90 4.99
CA ILE A 13 -27.05 13.16 4.19
C ILE A 13 -26.57 11.92 4.95
N LEU A 14 -26.20 12.10 6.22
CA LEU A 14 -25.77 11.02 7.10
C LEU A 14 -26.88 9.97 7.27
N GLN A 15 -28.11 10.40 7.55
CA GLN A 15 -29.24 9.48 7.72
C GLN A 15 -29.47 8.63 6.47
N LYS A 16 -29.54 9.26 5.29
CA LYS A 16 -29.73 8.57 4.00
C LYS A 16 -28.65 7.53 3.70
N CYS A 17 -27.38 7.85 3.98
CA CYS A 17 -26.27 6.95 3.69
C CYS A 17 -26.02 5.92 4.81
N SER A 18 -26.46 6.20 6.04
CA SER A 18 -26.22 5.33 7.20
C SER A 18 -26.93 3.98 7.10
N GLU A 19 -28.15 3.93 6.53
CA GLU A 19 -28.92 2.69 6.42
C GLU A 19 -28.18 1.62 5.59
N HIS A 20 -27.62 2.02 4.45
CA HIS A 20 -26.85 1.12 3.59
C HIS A 20 -25.47 0.78 4.16
N LEU A 21 -24.82 1.72 4.86
CA LEU A 21 -23.52 1.50 5.49
C LEU A 21 -23.60 0.59 6.71
N LEU A 22 -24.69 0.67 7.49
CA LEU A 22 -24.95 -0.22 8.62
C LEU A 22 -25.19 -1.66 8.16
N ALA A 23 -25.91 -1.83 7.04
CA ALA A 23 -26.16 -3.15 6.46
C ALA A 23 -24.90 -3.78 5.84
N HIS A 24 -24.06 -2.97 5.16
CA HIS A 24 -22.86 -3.45 4.48
C HIS A 24 -21.64 -2.53 4.70
N PRO A 25 -21.02 -2.56 5.90
CA PRO A 25 -19.90 -1.67 6.27
C PRO A 25 -18.65 -1.84 5.41
N SER A 26 -18.51 -2.99 4.74
CA SER A 26 -17.38 -3.32 3.88
C SER A 26 -17.51 -2.84 2.43
N ARG A 27 -18.66 -2.27 2.04
CA ARG A 27 -18.91 -1.85 0.66
C ARG A 27 -18.34 -0.47 0.38
N VAL A 28 -17.17 -0.42 -0.24
CA VAL A 28 -16.42 0.82 -0.56
C VAL A 28 -17.26 1.84 -1.37
N SER A 29 -18.08 1.39 -2.32
CA SER A 29 -18.90 2.30 -3.14
C SER A 29 -19.88 3.16 -2.32
N CYS A 30 -20.40 2.62 -1.22
CA CYS A 30 -21.30 3.36 -0.33
C CYS A 30 -20.54 4.44 0.45
N TRP A 31 -19.30 4.16 0.85
CA TRP A 31 -18.42 5.14 1.49
C TRP A 31 -18.00 6.25 0.53
N GLU A 32 -17.67 5.88 -0.71
CA GLU A 32 -17.32 6.82 -1.78
C GLU A 32 -18.42 7.85 -2.02
N GLN A 33 -19.66 7.35 -2.15
CA GLN A 33 -20.82 8.20 -2.32
C GLN A 33 -21.01 9.14 -1.12
N LEU A 34 -20.91 8.63 0.12
CA LEU A 34 -21.04 9.46 1.31
C LEU A 34 -19.98 10.57 1.37
N ILE A 35 -18.70 10.22 1.15
CA ILE A 35 -17.60 11.19 1.16
C ILE A 35 -17.83 12.24 0.07
N TYR A 36 -18.28 11.83 -1.12
CA TYR A 36 -18.56 12.74 -2.23
C TYR A 36 -19.68 13.73 -1.90
N GLU A 37 -20.83 13.25 -1.39
CA GLU A 37 -21.99 14.08 -1.05
C GLU A 37 -21.64 15.12 0.04
N ILE A 38 -20.88 14.72 1.07
CA ILE A 38 -20.45 15.65 2.12
C ILE A 38 -19.47 16.69 1.58
N ARG A 39 -18.58 16.31 0.66
CA ARG A 39 -17.66 17.27 0.03
C ARG A 39 -18.38 18.27 -0.88
N LEU A 40 -19.39 17.81 -1.61
CA LEU A 40 -20.24 18.66 -2.44
C LEU A 40 -21.19 19.55 -1.62
N ALA A 41 -21.44 19.19 -0.36
CA ALA A 41 -22.21 20.04 0.54
C ALA A 41 -21.43 21.36 0.76
N THR A 42 -21.80 22.36 -0.04
CA THR A 42 -21.42 23.75 0.12
C THR A 42 -22.58 24.50 0.79
N SER A 43 -22.22 25.42 1.66
CA SER A 43 -23.09 26.50 2.11
C SER A 43 -22.33 27.81 1.91
N ASP A 44 -23.01 28.87 1.50
CA ASP A 44 -22.43 30.20 1.32
C ASP A 44 -21.53 30.60 2.51
N GLU A 45 -20.23 30.72 2.24
CA GLU A 45 -19.17 31.48 2.93
C GLU A 45 -19.08 31.48 4.47
N ARG A 46 -19.79 30.60 5.19
CA ARG A 46 -19.72 30.52 6.66
C ARG A 46 -18.64 29.57 7.15
N THR A 47 -17.76 30.07 8.01
CA THR A 47 -16.68 29.33 8.67
C THR A 47 -17.19 28.16 9.53
N ASP A 48 -18.35 28.31 10.17
CA ASP A 48 -18.89 27.31 11.10
C ASP A 48 -19.39 26.04 10.39
N PHE A 49 -20.07 26.16 9.25
CA PHE A 49 -20.51 25.00 8.47
C PHE A 49 -19.31 24.25 7.88
N ASN A 50 -18.30 24.97 7.39
CA ASN A 50 -17.07 24.37 6.89
C ASN A 50 -16.33 23.59 7.99
N ARG A 51 -16.33 24.10 9.23
CA ARG A 51 -15.79 23.40 10.41
C ARG A 51 -16.57 22.12 10.71
N ALA A 52 -17.91 22.20 10.82
CA ALA A 52 -18.75 21.04 11.10
C ALA A 52 -18.65 19.96 10.01
N ARG A 53 -18.57 20.37 8.74
CA ARG A 53 -18.33 19.47 7.60
C ARG A 53 -16.99 18.76 7.71
N HIS A 54 -15.91 19.49 8.02
CA HIS A 54 -14.59 18.90 8.20
C HIS A 54 -14.56 17.93 9.39
N GLU A 55 -15.14 18.29 10.54
CA GLU A 55 -15.27 17.38 11.70
C GLU A 55 -16.06 16.10 11.36
N THR A 56 -17.12 16.23 10.56
CA THR A 56 -17.89 15.09 10.06
C THR A 56 -17.04 14.19 9.16
N LEU A 57 -16.27 14.76 8.22
CA LEU A 57 -15.34 14.01 7.37
C LEU A 57 -14.27 13.28 8.18
N GLN A 58 -13.74 13.89 9.23
CA GLN A 58 -12.79 13.24 10.14
C GLN A 58 -13.40 12.02 10.83
N LEU A 59 -14.63 12.12 11.31
CA LEU A 59 -15.33 11.00 11.95
C LEU A 59 -15.54 9.84 10.96
N ILE A 60 -16.01 10.17 9.75
CA ILE A 60 -16.24 9.19 8.69
C ILE A 60 -14.93 8.51 8.30
N ALA A 61 -13.84 9.27 8.11
CA ALA A 61 -12.54 8.72 7.77
C ALA A 61 -12.05 7.74 8.83
N ARG A 62 -12.21 8.05 10.13
CA ARG A 62 -11.85 7.14 11.23
C ARG A 62 -12.59 5.80 11.15
N VAL A 63 -13.88 5.81 10.84
CA VAL A 63 -14.67 4.57 10.72
C VAL A 63 -14.30 3.85 9.42
N PHE A 64 -14.19 4.57 8.32
CA PHE A 64 -13.80 4.04 7.01
C PHE A 64 -12.48 3.27 7.07
N PHE A 65 -11.44 3.85 7.69
CA PHE A 65 -10.12 3.22 7.80
C PHE A 65 -10.10 1.96 8.66
N ARG A 66 -11.05 1.79 9.59
CA ARG A 66 -11.17 0.53 10.35
C ARG A 66 -11.65 -0.62 9.47
N HIS A 67 -12.51 -0.32 8.49
CA HIS A 67 -13.05 -1.32 7.57
C HIS A 67 -12.20 -1.48 6.31
N ASN A 68 -11.56 -0.41 5.84
CA ASN A 68 -10.83 -0.38 4.57
C ASN A 68 -9.41 0.21 4.72
N PRO A 69 -8.55 -0.35 5.60
CA PRO A 69 -7.25 0.22 5.91
C PRO A 69 -6.26 0.23 4.73
N PHE A 70 -6.45 -0.62 3.72
CA PHE A 70 -5.51 -0.74 2.60
C PHE A 70 -5.74 0.23 1.44
N LEU A 71 -6.84 0.99 1.46
CA LEU A 71 -7.16 1.97 0.42
C LEU A 71 -6.38 3.27 0.65
N SER A 72 -5.10 3.24 0.31
CA SER A 72 -4.10 4.31 0.41
C SER A 72 -4.56 5.67 -0.16
N LYS A 73 -5.36 5.68 -1.22
CA LYS A 73 -5.94 6.90 -1.81
C LYS A 73 -6.70 7.74 -0.79
N TYR A 74 -7.46 7.11 0.11
CA TYR A 74 -8.24 7.81 1.12
C TYR A 74 -7.35 8.32 2.26
N TRP A 75 -6.32 7.57 2.63
CA TRP A 75 -5.29 8.04 3.56
C TRP A 75 -4.61 9.30 3.04
N ARG A 76 -4.17 9.27 1.77
CA ARG A 76 -3.57 10.41 1.07
C ARG A 76 -4.53 11.60 1.04
N TRP A 77 -5.76 11.39 0.61
CA TRP A 77 -6.77 12.44 0.54
C TRP A 77 -7.01 13.09 1.92
N HIS A 78 -7.24 12.28 2.94
CA HIS A 78 -7.53 12.78 4.29
C HIS A 78 -6.32 13.52 4.90
N ALA A 79 -5.09 13.04 4.69
CA ALA A 79 -3.89 13.73 5.17
C ALA A 79 -3.67 15.08 4.48
N ILE A 80 -3.90 15.15 3.16
CA ILE A 80 -3.82 16.40 2.39
C ILE A 80 -4.91 17.39 2.86
N ASP A 81 -6.13 16.90 3.13
CA ASP A 81 -7.22 17.72 3.66
C ASP A 81 -6.86 18.33 5.02
N GLU A 82 -6.32 17.56 5.97
CA GLU A 82 -5.84 18.10 7.26
C GLU A 82 -4.75 19.16 7.08
N PHE A 83 -3.83 18.92 6.16
CA PHE A 83 -2.77 19.89 5.87
C PHE A 83 -3.32 21.22 5.36
N HIS A 84 -4.32 21.19 4.48
CA HIS A 84 -5.00 22.41 4.01
C HIS A 84 -5.72 23.17 5.14
N HIS A 85 -6.13 22.48 6.20
CA HIS A 85 -6.70 23.09 7.41
C HIS A 85 -5.64 23.50 8.46
N ALA A 86 -4.37 23.62 8.05
CA ALA A 86 -3.22 23.97 8.89
C ALA A 86 -2.94 23.00 10.06
N ARG A 87 -3.45 21.76 9.98
CA ARG A 87 -3.28 20.69 10.97
C ARG A 87 -2.12 19.77 10.58
N SER A 88 -0.91 20.33 10.59
CA SER A 88 0.29 19.63 10.11
C SER A 88 0.64 18.39 10.94
N ILE A 89 0.47 18.44 12.26
CA ILE A 89 0.79 17.31 13.14
C ILE A 89 -0.15 16.12 12.87
N GLU A 90 -1.43 16.41 12.69
CA GLU A 90 -2.46 15.44 12.35
C GLU A 90 -2.20 14.85 10.96
N ALA A 91 -1.90 15.68 9.96
CA ALA A 91 -1.55 15.25 8.61
C ALA A 91 -0.38 14.24 8.63
N LYS A 92 0.70 14.55 9.35
CA LYS A 92 1.82 13.63 9.57
C LYS A 92 1.37 12.30 10.17
N SER A 93 0.57 12.35 11.24
CA SER A 93 0.06 11.14 11.90
C SER A 93 -0.82 10.29 10.98
N ILE A 94 -1.58 10.90 10.07
CA ILE A 94 -2.42 10.18 9.11
C ILE A 94 -1.54 9.49 8.05
N PHE A 95 -0.51 10.17 7.53
CA PHE A 95 0.44 9.56 6.60
C PHE A 95 1.15 8.36 7.23
N GLU A 96 1.69 8.52 8.45
CA GLU A 96 2.39 7.44 9.16
C GLU A 96 1.48 6.23 9.43
N ARG A 97 0.22 6.47 9.81
CA ARG A 97 -0.78 5.40 9.96
C ARG A 97 -1.10 4.73 8.62
N GLY A 98 -1.31 5.48 7.56
CA GLY A 98 -1.56 4.92 6.23
C GLY A 98 -0.40 4.05 5.74
N LEU A 99 0.84 4.50 5.94
CA LEU A 99 2.06 3.76 5.60
C LEU A 99 2.24 2.50 6.45
N SER A 100 1.73 2.47 7.69
CA SER A 100 1.75 1.25 8.50
C SER A 100 0.92 0.11 7.89
N PHE A 101 -0.13 0.44 7.12
CA PHE A 101 -0.96 -0.53 6.40
C PHE A 101 -0.43 -0.82 4.99
N SER A 102 -0.15 0.23 4.22
CA SER A 102 0.25 0.17 2.81
C SER A 102 1.62 0.80 2.58
N SER A 103 2.65 0.22 3.20
CA SER A 103 4.03 0.71 3.14
C SER A 103 4.67 0.67 1.75
N HIS A 104 4.08 -0.03 0.78
CA HIS A 104 4.64 -0.15 -0.58
C HIS A 104 3.83 0.67 -1.60
N ASP A 105 2.92 1.53 -1.13
CA ASP A 105 2.17 2.41 -2.02
C ASP A 105 2.99 3.65 -2.40
N ILE A 106 3.37 3.71 -3.67
CA ILE A 106 4.17 4.81 -4.21
C ILE A 106 3.46 6.17 -4.14
N THR A 107 2.16 6.20 -4.35
CA THR A 107 1.40 7.45 -4.38
C THR A 107 1.28 8.06 -2.99
N LEU A 108 1.17 7.22 -1.96
CA LEU A 108 1.14 7.64 -0.57
C LEU A 108 2.50 8.19 -0.12
N TRP A 109 3.59 7.51 -0.47
CA TRP A 109 4.96 7.99 -0.20
C TRP A 109 5.27 9.30 -0.88
N LEU A 110 4.95 9.44 -2.17
CA LEU A 110 5.17 10.69 -2.91
C LEU A 110 4.44 11.86 -2.26
N ALA A 111 3.18 11.66 -1.88
CA ALA A 111 2.41 12.67 -1.16
C ALA A 111 3.03 13.01 0.20
N TYR A 112 3.46 12.01 0.97
CA TYR A 112 4.06 12.22 2.28
C TYR A 112 5.38 12.99 2.20
N LEU A 113 6.28 12.59 1.29
CA LEU A 113 7.56 13.27 1.06
C LEU A 113 7.35 14.72 0.60
N SER A 114 6.40 14.94 -0.32
CA SER A 114 6.07 16.28 -0.82
C SER A 114 5.55 17.17 0.31
N TYR A 115 4.66 16.65 1.16
CA TYR A 115 4.18 17.35 2.36
C TYR A 115 5.33 17.66 3.34
N ARG A 116 6.26 16.73 3.56
CA ARG A 116 7.38 16.94 4.48
C ARG A 116 8.40 17.97 3.97
N LEU A 117 8.54 18.09 2.65
CA LEU A 117 9.36 19.14 2.02
C LEU A 117 8.73 20.53 2.14
N THR A 118 7.40 20.65 2.18
CA THR A 118 6.71 21.94 2.33
C THR A 118 6.51 22.36 3.78
N THR A 119 6.72 21.46 4.73
CA THR A 119 6.56 21.73 6.17
C THR A 119 7.78 22.48 6.72
N THR A 120 7.54 23.57 7.44
CA THR A 120 8.59 24.35 8.10
C THR A 120 9.20 23.58 9.28
N ASN A 121 10.47 23.85 9.60
CA ASN A 121 11.20 23.30 10.76
C ASN A 121 11.54 21.80 10.74
N VAL A 122 11.63 21.17 9.56
CA VAL A 122 12.08 19.77 9.46
C VAL A 122 13.61 19.72 9.42
N ASN A 123 14.22 18.90 10.29
CA ASN A 123 15.65 18.61 10.25
C ASN A 123 16.01 17.84 8.95
N VAL A 124 17.07 18.25 8.26
CA VAL A 124 17.49 17.63 6.99
C VAL A 124 17.90 16.16 7.17
N GLY A 125 18.49 15.79 8.31
CA GLY A 125 18.81 14.40 8.65
C GLY A 125 17.56 13.53 8.78
N ASP A 126 16.51 14.03 9.43
CA ASP A 126 15.23 13.32 9.55
C ASP A 126 14.57 13.14 8.18
N LEU A 127 14.66 14.16 7.32
CA LEU A 127 14.12 14.10 5.96
C LEU A 127 14.91 13.13 5.09
N LEU A 128 16.24 13.11 5.21
CA LEU A 128 17.10 12.14 4.55
C LEU A 128 16.77 10.71 4.97
N HIS A 129 16.55 10.48 6.27
CA HIS A 129 16.12 9.18 6.79
C HIS A 129 14.79 8.77 6.18
N LEU A 130 13.82 9.69 6.10
CA LEU A 130 12.52 9.43 5.48
C LEU A 130 12.63 9.07 4.00
N PHE A 131 13.49 9.75 3.24
CA PHE A 131 13.77 9.39 1.85
C PHE A 131 14.42 8.00 1.72
N GLU A 132 15.29 7.63 2.65
CA GLU A 132 15.87 6.28 2.69
C GLU A 132 14.82 5.22 3.02
N GLU A 133 13.93 5.46 3.98
CA GLU A 133 12.81 4.55 4.27
C GLU A 133 11.93 4.35 3.03
N ALA A 134 11.56 5.45 2.36
CA ALA A 134 10.82 5.40 1.11
C ALA A 134 11.58 4.60 0.04
N ARG A 135 12.89 4.82 -0.13
CA ARG A 135 13.71 4.07 -1.10
C ARG A 135 13.69 2.58 -0.83
N HIS A 136 13.77 2.15 0.43
CA HIS A 136 13.71 0.72 0.78
C HIS A 136 12.33 0.11 0.54
N ALA A 137 11.26 0.91 0.61
CA ALA A 137 9.90 0.43 0.42
C ALA A 137 9.43 0.44 -1.03
N ILE A 138 9.72 1.51 -1.78
CA ILE A 138 9.18 1.75 -3.13
C ILE A 138 10.24 1.96 -4.21
N GLY A 139 11.54 1.93 -3.88
CA GLY A 139 12.61 2.27 -4.81
C GLY A 139 12.75 1.34 -6.02
N THR A 140 12.23 0.10 -5.96
CA THR A 140 12.22 -0.81 -7.13
C THR A 140 10.86 -0.88 -7.83
N ASN A 141 9.91 -0.05 -7.43
CA ASN A 141 8.62 0.04 -8.12
C ASN A 141 8.85 0.60 -9.53
N TYR A 142 8.20 0.01 -10.53
CA TYR A 142 8.25 0.49 -11.90
C TYR A 142 7.91 1.98 -12.02
N TYR A 143 7.00 2.52 -11.21
CA TYR A 143 6.65 3.95 -11.24
C TYR A 143 7.54 4.85 -10.36
N ALA A 144 8.65 4.33 -9.81
CA ALA A 144 9.52 5.08 -8.90
C ALA A 144 10.26 6.26 -9.54
N SER A 145 10.04 6.54 -10.83
CA SER A 145 10.70 7.65 -11.52
C SER A 145 10.44 9.00 -10.85
N GLU A 146 9.18 9.27 -10.48
CA GLU A 146 8.80 10.51 -9.80
C GLU A 146 9.40 10.59 -8.39
N PHE A 147 9.54 9.44 -7.72
CA PHE A 147 10.20 9.37 -6.41
C PHE A 147 11.67 9.76 -6.53
N TYR A 148 12.40 9.21 -7.52
CA TYR A 148 13.80 9.55 -7.71
C TYR A 148 14.01 10.99 -8.16
N LYS A 149 13.11 11.55 -8.99
CA LYS A 149 13.14 12.98 -9.33
C LYS A 149 13.01 13.85 -8.07
N LEU A 150 12.04 13.53 -7.21
CA LEU A 150 11.84 14.22 -5.94
C LEU A 150 13.06 14.09 -5.03
N TYR A 151 13.66 12.90 -4.98
CA TYR A 151 14.83 12.63 -4.16
C TYR A 151 16.06 13.40 -4.66
N PHE A 152 16.32 13.43 -5.97
CA PHE A 152 17.41 14.23 -6.53
C PHE A 152 17.23 15.71 -6.27
N SER A 153 16.02 16.26 -6.46
CA SER A 153 15.72 17.66 -6.15
C SER A 153 15.97 17.98 -4.67
N PHE A 154 15.62 17.07 -3.75
CA PHE A 154 15.96 17.22 -2.33
C PHE A 154 17.48 17.23 -2.11
N LEU A 155 18.22 16.28 -2.69
CA LEU A 155 19.67 16.22 -2.53
C LEU A 155 20.39 17.45 -3.13
N GLU A 156 19.83 18.06 -4.17
CA GLU A 156 20.32 19.31 -4.77
C GLU A 156 20.03 20.50 -3.85
N ALA A 157 18.81 20.63 -3.35
CA ALA A 157 18.40 21.75 -2.49
C ALA A 157 19.16 21.81 -1.16
N TYR A 158 19.49 20.64 -0.57
CA TYR A 158 20.14 20.53 0.75
C TYR A 158 21.60 20.07 0.66
N THR A 159 22.22 20.25 -0.51
CA THR A 159 23.62 19.93 -0.78
C THR A 159 24.61 20.35 0.33
N PRO A 160 24.59 21.59 0.88
CA PRO A 160 25.59 22.02 1.86
C PRO A 160 25.46 21.33 3.23
N GLU A 161 24.30 20.79 3.56
CA GLU A 161 24.02 20.17 4.87
C GLU A 161 24.22 18.64 4.83
N ILE A 162 24.21 18.04 3.64
CA ILE A 162 24.36 16.60 3.44
C ILE A 162 25.81 16.27 3.08
N ASN A 163 26.56 15.79 4.08
CA ASN A 163 27.88 15.19 3.86
C ASN A 163 27.76 14.03 2.84
N ASN A 164 28.70 13.94 1.90
CA ASN A 164 28.75 12.90 0.85
C ASN A 164 27.58 12.88 -0.15
N HIS A 165 26.88 14.01 -0.37
CA HIS A 165 25.78 14.09 -1.35
C HIS A 165 26.17 13.56 -2.75
N GLU A 166 27.40 13.84 -3.22
CA GLU A 166 27.87 13.37 -4.53
C GLU A 166 28.00 11.85 -4.63
N GLN A 167 28.49 11.19 -3.57
CA GLN A 167 28.59 9.73 -3.50
C GLN A 167 27.19 9.11 -3.47
N LYS A 168 26.28 9.73 -2.72
CA LYS A 168 24.89 9.29 -2.60
C LYS A 168 24.15 9.40 -3.93
N LYS A 169 24.27 10.54 -4.63
CA LYS A 169 23.74 10.71 -5.98
C LYS A 169 24.29 9.66 -6.95
N ALA A 170 25.59 9.36 -6.88
CA ALA A 170 26.22 8.34 -7.72
C ALA A 170 25.66 6.93 -7.44
N LEU A 171 25.50 6.57 -6.16
CA LEU A 171 24.91 5.29 -5.76
C LEU A 171 23.46 5.16 -6.27
N LEU A 172 22.65 6.21 -6.09
CA LEU A 172 21.27 6.22 -6.59
C LEU A 172 21.23 6.10 -8.12
N GLY A 173 22.08 6.82 -8.83
CA GLY A 173 22.19 6.72 -10.29
C GLY A 173 22.50 5.30 -10.76
N SER A 174 23.42 4.62 -10.08
CA SER A 174 23.75 3.22 -10.38
C SER A 174 22.58 2.27 -10.15
N GLN A 175 21.79 2.47 -9.09
CA GLN A 175 20.61 1.66 -8.79
C GLN A 175 19.50 1.87 -9.84
N ILE A 176 19.25 3.13 -10.20
CA ILE A 176 18.24 3.51 -11.20
C ILE A 176 18.54 2.86 -12.55
N THR A 177 19.82 2.85 -12.96
CA THR A 177 20.26 2.28 -14.24
C THR A 177 19.98 0.77 -14.35
N LEU A 178 19.89 0.07 -13.21
CA LEU A 178 19.65 -1.37 -13.13
C LEU A 178 18.18 -1.73 -12.87
N CYS A 179 17.34 -0.76 -12.48
CA CYS A 179 15.95 -1.00 -12.13
C CYS A 179 15.04 -0.78 -13.33
N PRO A 180 14.07 -1.69 -13.61
CA PRO A 180 13.09 -1.42 -14.63
C PRO A 180 12.16 -0.32 -14.16
N LEU A 181 12.25 0.87 -14.76
CA LEU A 181 11.50 2.05 -14.39
C LEU A 181 10.73 2.63 -15.58
N TYR A 182 9.53 3.12 -15.30
CA TYR A 182 8.79 3.97 -16.20
C TYR A 182 9.58 5.25 -16.46
N ASN A 183 9.56 5.74 -17.71
CA ASN A 183 10.27 6.96 -18.10
C ASN A 183 11.78 6.97 -17.75
N HIS A 184 12.43 5.79 -17.78
CA HIS A 184 13.85 5.61 -17.48
C HIS A 184 14.76 6.55 -18.30
N ALA A 185 14.40 6.86 -19.56
CA ALA A 185 15.18 7.74 -20.43
C ALA A 185 15.40 9.15 -19.83
N SER A 186 14.35 9.79 -19.32
CA SER A 186 14.46 11.14 -18.73
C SER A 186 15.36 11.19 -17.50
N LEU A 187 15.34 10.15 -16.67
CA LEU A 187 16.23 10.04 -15.51
C LEU A 187 17.67 9.80 -15.95
N GLN A 188 17.86 8.99 -16.99
CA GLN A 188 19.17 8.68 -17.49
C GLN A 188 19.86 9.89 -18.12
N GLU A 189 19.13 10.72 -18.88
CA GLU A 189 19.64 11.99 -19.40
C GLU A 189 20.16 12.88 -18.28
N ARG A 190 19.37 13.08 -17.22
CA ARG A 190 19.79 13.85 -16.04
C ARG A 190 21.03 13.27 -15.36
N LEU A 191 21.16 11.95 -15.31
CA LEU A 191 22.35 11.28 -14.78
C LEU A 191 23.57 11.43 -15.71
N PHE A 192 23.38 11.42 -17.02
CA PHE A 192 24.43 11.66 -18.01
C PHE A 192 24.95 13.10 -17.98
N GLU A 193 24.06 14.09 -17.91
CA GLU A 193 24.40 15.51 -17.80
C GLU A 193 25.26 15.82 -16.57
N SER A 194 25.08 15.04 -15.49
CA SER A 194 25.92 15.14 -14.28
C SER A 194 27.35 14.59 -14.44
N GLY A 195 27.73 14.09 -15.63
CA GLY A 195 29.10 13.66 -15.98
C GLY A 195 29.51 12.29 -15.42
N LYS A 196 28.60 11.52 -14.81
CA LYS A 196 28.93 10.30 -14.04
C LYS A 196 28.75 8.96 -14.75
N LEU A 197 28.23 8.94 -15.98
CA LEU A 197 27.97 7.70 -16.74
C LEU A 197 28.95 7.43 -17.91
N SER A 198 30.10 8.10 -17.97
CA SER A 198 31.02 8.07 -19.12
C SER A 198 31.85 6.78 -19.30
N SER A 199 31.70 5.75 -18.46
CA SER A 199 32.42 4.48 -18.61
C SER A 199 31.64 3.45 -19.46
N SER A 200 32.32 2.78 -20.39
CA SER A 200 31.77 1.79 -21.33
C SER A 200 30.96 0.66 -20.67
N SER A 201 31.38 0.20 -19.48
CA SER A 201 30.67 -0.83 -18.70
C SER A 201 29.27 -0.39 -18.25
N VAL A 202 29.11 0.89 -17.89
CA VAL A 202 27.83 1.44 -17.42
C VAL A 202 26.82 1.50 -18.58
N LEU A 203 27.30 1.77 -19.79
CA LEU A 203 26.48 1.81 -21.01
C LEU A 203 25.88 0.43 -21.35
N GLU A 204 26.62 -0.66 -21.12
CA GLU A 204 26.12 -2.02 -21.33
C GLU A 204 25.06 -2.43 -20.29
N THR A 205 25.29 -2.14 -19.01
CA THR A 205 24.28 -2.34 -17.96
C THR A 205 23.00 -1.55 -18.20
N SER A 206 23.13 -0.32 -18.74
CA SER A 206 21.98 0.49 -19.12
C SER A 206 21.13 -0.18 -20.21
N LYS A 207 21.76 -0.77 -21.24
CA LYS A 207 21.02 -1.47 -22.31
C LYS A 207 20.18 -2.62 -21.75
N VAL A 208 20.73 -3.37 -20.79
CA VAL A 208 20.00 -4.46 -20.12
C VAL A 208 18.81 -3.91 -19.32
N GLY A 209 19.00 -2.82 -18.57
CA GLY A 209 17.92 -2.15 -17.83
C GLY A 209 16.80 -1.63 -18.73
N HIS A 210 17.13 -1.07 -19.90
CA HIS A 210 16.15 -0.63 -20.90
C HIS A 210 15.34 -1.80 -21.47
N LEU A 211 16.00 -2.89 -21.84
CA LEU A 211 15.31 -4.09 -22.34
C LEU A 211 14.37 -4.64 -21.28
N LEU A 212 14.83 -4.78 -20.03
CA LEU A 212 13.98 -5.23 -18.93
C LEU A 212 12.78 -4.29 -18.70
N SER A 213 12.99 -2.98 -18.79
CA SER A 213 11.91 -1.98 -18.69
C SER A 213 10.86 -2.19 -19.79
N ALA A 214 11.28 -2.42 -21.03
CA ALA A 214 10.38 -2.68 -22.16
C ALA A 214 9.58 -3.98 -21.99
N TYR A 215 10.21 -5.03 -21.46
CA TYR A 215 9.53 -6.29 -21.13
C TYR A 215 8.53 -6.11 -19.99
N VAL A 216 8.93 -5.42 -18.92
CA VAL A 216 8.06 -5.13 -17.76
C VAL A 216 6.86 -4.28 -18.16
N TYR A 217 7.04 -3.33 -19.08
CA TYR A 217 5.97 -2.48 -19.62
C TYR A 217 4.79 -3.27 -20.21
N TYR A 218 5.03 -4.47 -20.76
CA TYR A 218 3.95 -5.34 -21.24
C TYR A 218 2.96 -5.69 -20.13
N PHE A 219 3.45 -5.99 -18.92
CA PHE A 219 2.60 -6.26 -17.78
C PHE A 219 2.02 -4.98 -17.19
N GLU A 220 2.88 -3.98 -16.97
CA GLU A 220 2.53 -2.76 -16.25
C GLU A 220 1.43 -1.94 -16.92
N ARG A 221 1.37 -1.91 -18.27
CA ARG A 221 0.32 -1.17 -19.00
C ARG A 221 -1.09 -1.68 -18.67
N GLU A 222 -1.25 -2.97 -18.45
CA GLU A 222 -2.52 -3.63 -18.17
C GLU A 222 -2.87 -3.55 -16.67
N LEU A 223 -1.87 -3.28 -15.83
CA LEU A 223 -1.99 -3.22 -14.36
C LEU A 223 -2.22 -1.79 -13.84
N LEU A 224 -2.08 -0.78 -14.70
CA LEU A 224 -1.93 0.65 -14.36
C LEU A 224 -3.14 1.32 -13.69
N PHE A 225 -4.29 0.67 -13.58
CA PHE A 225 -5.55 1.38 -13.27
C PHE A 225 -6.49 0.73 -12.25
N PHE A 226 -6.09 -0.32 -11.54
CA PHE A 226 -7.03 -1.01 -10.64
C PHE A 226 -7.00 -0.49 -9.21
N GLU A 227 -7.57 0.71 -9.01
CA GLU A 227 -8.09 1.15 -7.72
C GLU A 227 -9.51 0.57 -7.51
N GLY A 228 -9.59 -0.75 -7.29
CA GLY A 228 -10.71 -1.32 -6.54
C GLY A 228 -11.95 -1.80 -7.32
N LEU A 229 -12.48 -2.89 -6.75
CA LEU A 229 -13.85 -3.40 -6.75
C LEU A 229 -14.28 -4.43 -7.79
N ASN A 230 -13.64 -4.54 -8.95
CA ASN A 230 -13.93 -5.66 -9.87
C ASN A 230 -12.66 -6.15 -10.58
N LEU A 231 -11.83 -6.89 -9.85
CA LEU A 231 -10.68 -7.57 -10.45
C LEU A 231 -11.18 -8.74 -11.29
N SER A 232 -10.96 -8.66 -12.60
CA SER A 232 -11.16 -9.84 -13.45
C SER A 232 -10.16 -10.91 -13.05
N ARG A 233 -10.54 -12.19 -13.17
CA ARG A 233 -9.61 -13.32 -12.99
C ARG A 233 -8.39 -13.22 -13.90
N GLN A 234 -8.51 -12.51 -15.03
CA GLN A 234 -7.41 -12.24 -15.95
C GLN A 234 -6.32 -11.38 -15.33
N ILE A 235 -6.67 -10.38 -14.52
CA ILE A 235 -5.69 -9.50 -13.85
C ILE A 235 -4.92 -10.28 -12.78
N ILE A 236 -5.60 -11.11 -11.99
CA ILE A 236 -4.96 -11.97 -10.98
C ILE A 236 -3.98 -12.95 -11.66
N SER A 237 -4.40 -13.54 -12.78
CA SER A 237 -3.54 -14.40 -13.61
C SER A 237 -2.36 -13.63 -14.20
N LEU A 238 -2.56 -12.39 -14.65
CA LEU A 238 -1.50 -11.54 -15.15
C LEU A 238 -0.46 -11.23 -14.07
N TRP A 239 -0.89 -10.85 -12.85
CA TRP A 239 0.01 -10.66 -11.71
C TRP A 239 0.80 -11.92 -11.38
N SER A 240 0.14 -13.08 -11.37
CA SER A 240 0.81 -14.36 -11.07
C SER A 240 1.91 -14.65 -12.09
N ARG A 241 1.60 -14.54 -13.40
CA ARG A 241 2.59 -14.71 -14.47
C ARG A 241 3.71 -13.69 -14.39
N TYR A 242 3.38 -12.43 -14.10
CA TYR A 242 4.36 -11.37 -13.97
C TYR A 242 5.36 -11.68 -12.84
N ILE A 243 4.86 -12.01 -11.64
CA ILE A 243 5.69 -12.35 -10.49
C ILE A 243 6.55 -13.58 -10.77
N ASP A 244 5.98 -14.65 -11.33
CA ASP A 244 6.71 -15.88 -11.60
C ASP A 244 7.83 -15.68 -12.61
N LEU A 245 7.60 -14.87 -13.65
CA LEU A 245 8.64 -14.45 -14.56
C LEU A 245 9.74 -13.68 -13.81
N MET A 246 9.37 -12.66 -13.05
CA MET A 246 10.35 -11.78 -12.41
C MET A 246 11.22 -12.50 -11.38
N LYS A 247 10.74 -13.58 -10.74
CA LYS A 247 11.52 -14.41 -9.79
C LYS A 247 12.85 -14.91 -10.37
N ALA A 248 12.92 -15.10 -11.69
CA ALA A 248 14.15 -15.53 -12.37
C ALA A 248 15.16 -14.39 -12.60
N TRP A 249 14.69 -13.14 -12.68
CA TRP A 249 15.49 -12.00 -13.12
C TRP A 249 15.80 -11.00 -12.01
N LEU A 250 14.91 -10.84 -11.02
CA LEU A 250 15.07 -9.84 -9.97
C LEU A 250 15.66 -10.42 -8.69
N PRO A 251 16.40 -9.61 -7.92
CA PRO A 251 16.84 -9.98 -6.59
C PRO A 251 15.64 -10.16 -5.65
N ARG A 252 15.85 -10.97 -4.60
CA ARG A 252 14.81 -11.40 -3.65
C ARG A 252 14.02 -10.24 -3.04
N PHE A 253 14.70 -9.15 -2.67
CA PHE A 253 14.05 -8.00 -2.06
C PHE A 253 13.08 -7.29 -3.01
N ALA A 254 13.41 -7.21 -4.30
CA ALA A 254 12.54 -6.61 -5.32
C ALA A 254 11.32 -7.50 -5.59
N ILE A 255 11.46 -8.83 -5.51
CA ILE A 255 10.31 -9.74 -5.56
C ILE A 255 9.36 -9.53 -4.39
N PHE A 256 9.87 -9.30 -3.19
CA PHE A 256 9.02 -8.94 -2.05
C PHE A 256 8.25 -7.64 -2.30
N GLN A 257 8.89 -6.60 -2.82
CA GLN A 257 8.20 -5.35 -3.16
C GLN A 257 7.14 -5.57 -4.26
N LEU A 258 7.44 -6.41 -5.26
CA LEU A 258 6.50 -6.75 -6.33
C LEU A 258 5.25 -7.46 -5.77
N TYR A 259 5.43 -8.40 -4.83
CA TYR A 259 4.33 -9.04 -4.13
C TYR A 259 3.51 -8.06 -3.30
N GLU A 260 4.13 -7.14 -2.54
CA GLU A 260 3.41 -6.14 -1.76
C GLU A 260 2.56 -5.22 -2.66
N ARG A 261 3.09 -4.86 -3.84
CA ARG A 261 2.34 -4.09 -4.83
C ARG A 261 1.18 -4.90 -5.42
N ALA A 262 1.40 -6.18 -5.71
CA ALA A 262 0.36 -7.08 -6.18
C ALA A 262 -0.77 -7.21 -5.13
N LEU A 263 -0.45 -7.35 -3.85
CA LEU A 263 -1.45 -7.39 -2.77
C LEU A 263 -2.32 -6.12 -2.73
N ILE A 264 -1.71 -4.94 -2.79
CA ILE A 264 -2.44 -3.67 -2.77
C ILE A 264 -3.39 -3.58 -3.98
N SER A 265 -2.87 -3.84 -5.18
CA SER A 265 -3.67 -3.73 -6.41
C SER A 265 -4.77 -4.80 -6.54
N THR A 266 -4.56 -5.97 -5.95
CA THR A 266 -5.52 -7.08 -5.97
C THR A 266 -6.46 -7.08 -4.76
N ASN A 267 -6.39 -6.06 -3.90
CA ASN A 267 -7.14 -5.98 -2.65
C ASN A 267 -7.01 -7.26 -1.80
N PHE A 268 -5.77 -7.76 -1.67
CA PHE A 268 -5.42 -8.94 -0.88
C PHE A 268 -6.16 -10.22 -1.31
N GLU A 269 -6.30 -10.41 -2.61
CA GLU A 269 -6.85 -11.66 -3.15
C GLU A 269 -6.03 -12.87 -2.69
N ASP A 270 -6.73 -13.97 -2.40
CA ASP A 270 -6.16 -15.09 -1.68
C ASP A 270 -5.12 -15.88 -2.48
N THR A 271 -5.24 -15.99 -3.81
CA THR A 271 -4.23 -16.61 -4.67
C THR A 271 -2.89 -15.88 -4.55
N ILE A 272 -2.90 -14.54 -4.59
CA ILE A 272 -1.69 -13.74 -4.42
C ILE A 272 -1.17 -13.81 -2.98
N VAL A 273 -2.04 -13.72 -1.98
CA VAL A 273 -1.67 -13.86 -0.56
C VAL A 273 -1.00 -15.21 -0.29
N ILE A 274 -1.58 -16.30 -0.78
CA ILE A 274 -1.04 -17.66 -0.61
C ILE A 274 0.28 -17.80 -1.36
N SER A 275 0.37 -17.34 -2.61
CA SER A 275 1.62 -17.36 -3.41
C SER A 275 2.75 -16.62 -2.70
N TYR A 276 2.46 -15.44 -2.16
CA TYR A 276 3.44 -14.66 -1.39
C TYR A 276 3.84 -15.40 -0.09
N SER A 277 2.88 -15.92 0.66
CA SER A 277 3.18 -16.69 1.87
C SER A 277 4.10 -17.89 1.58
N ASN A 278 3.84 -18.63 0.49
CA ASN A 278 4.69 -19.76 0.06
C ASN A 278 6.10 -19.29 -0.28
N PHE A 279 6.22 -18.22 -1.06
CA PHE A 279 7.52 -17.64 -1.40
C PHE A 279 8.33 -17.25 -0.15
N ALA A 280 7.67 -16.74 0.89
CA ALA A 280 8.32 -16.45 2.18
C ALA A 280 8.70 -17.73 2.94
N LEU A 281 7.83 -18.75 2.96
CA LEU A 281 8.08 -20.04 3.62
C LEU A 281 9.24 -20.82 3.02
N GLU A 282 9.33 -20.88 1.69
CA GLU A 282 10.45 -21.50 0.95
C GLU A 282 11.82 -20.90 1.35
N ARG A 283 11.82 -19.70 1.93
CA ARG A 283 13.01 -18.96 2.35
C ARG A 283 13.20 -18.94 3.87
N GLY A 284 12.39 -19.71 4.62
CA GLY A 284 12.44 -19.76 6.08
C GLY A 284 11.92 -18.49 6.78
N LEU A 285 11.21 -17.60 6.07
CA LEU A 285 10.70 -16.35 6.64
C LEU A 285 9.28 -16.54 7.21
N PHE A 286 9.16 -17.40 8.23
CA PHE A 286 7.88 -17.77 8.84
C PHE A 286 7.07 -16.57 9.36
N ASN A 287 7.73 -15.63 10.04
CA ASN A 287 7.07 -14.41 10.54
C ASN A 287 6.49 -13.57 9.41
N LYS A 288 7.20 -13.46 8.27
CA LYS A 288 6.73 -12.71 7.12
C LYS A 288 5.53 -13.41 6.46
N ALA A 289 5.62 -14.73 6.26
CA ALA A 289 4.50 -15.53 5.75
C ALA A 289 3.24 -15.37 6.62
N ARG A 290 3.39 -15.46 7.95
CA ARG A 290 2.31 -15.24 8.91
C ARG A 290 1.68 -13.86 8.78
N ASN A 291 2.50 -12.81 8.70
CA ASN A 291 2.01 -11.44 8.60
C ASN A 291 1.24 -11.20 7.29
N VAL A 292 1.72 -11.74 6.17
CA VAL A 292 1.04 -11.68 4.87
C VAL A 292 -0.34 -12.37 4.96
N LEU A 293 -0.39 -13.58 5.51
CA LEU A 293 -1.63 -14.32 5.67
C LEU A 293 -2.63 -13.59 6.60
N LYS A 294 -2.16 -13.04 7.72
CA LYS A 294 -2.97 -12.23 8.64
C LYS A 294 -3.58 -11.01 7.97
N LYS A 295 -2.82 -10.30 7.13
CA LYS A 295 -3.34 -9.18 6.34
C LYS A 295 -4.45 -9.65 5.38
N GLY A 296 -4.26 -10.82 4.75
CA GLY A 296 -5.25 -11.44 3.86
C GLY A 296 -6.58 -11.78 4.54
N LEU A 297 -6.60 -12.04 5.85
CA LEU A 297 -7.85 -12.32 6.59
C LEU A 297 -8.82 -11.13 6.64
N LEU A 298 -8.34 -9.93 6.35
CA LEU A 298 -9.18 -8.72 6.24
C LEU A 298 -10.04 -8.70 4.97
N CYS A 299 -9.93 -9.70 4.09
CA CYS A 299 -10.82 -9.85 2.94
C CYS A 299 -12.27 -10.18 3.36
N ASN A 300 -13.23 -9.70 2.57
CA ASN A 300 -14.66 -9.86 2.84
C ASN A 300 -15.27 -11.16 2.29
N ASP A 301 -14.52 -11.95 1.50
CA ASP A 301 -14.99 -13.22 0.93
C ASP A 301 -14.70 -14.39 1.89
N ASP A 302 -15.74 -15.07 2.34
CA ASP A 302 -15.62 -16.20 3.27
C ASP A 302 -14.88 -17.40 2.66
N MET A 303 -14.97 -17.60 1.34
CA MET A 303 -14.24 -18.67 0.66
C MET A 303 -12.73 -18.39 0.60
N ALA A 304 -12.35 -17.17 0.22
CA ALA A 304 -10.97 -16.69 0.30
C ALA A 304 -10.43 -16.78 1.74
N ARG A 305 -11.19 -16.28 2.73
CA ARG A 305 -10.81 -16.32 4.15
C ARG A 305 -10.59 -17.75 4.63
N THR A 306 -11.45 -18.68 4.23
CA THR A 306 -11.31 -20.12 4.51
C THR A 306 -10.01 -20.70 3.96
N ARG A 307 -9.64 -20.37 2.71
CA ARG A 307 -8.37 -20.83 2.11
C ARG A 307 -7.15 -20.26 2.84
N ILE A 308 -7.18 -18.98 3.23
CA ILE A 308 -6.11 -18.32 3.98
C ILE A 308 -5.98 -18.91 5.39
N LEU A 309 -7.09 -19.10 6.11
CA LEU A 309 -7.11 -19.69 7.46
C LEU A 309 -6.49 -21.10 7.49
N LYS A 310 -6.79 -21.94 6.49
CA LYS A 310 -6.14 -23.26 6.36
C LYS A 310 -4.62 -23.15 6.29
N LYS A 311 -4.13 -22.18 5.52
CA LYS A 311 -2.69 -21.98 5.34
C LYS A 311 -2.03 -21.50 6.64
N ILE A 312 -2.69 -20.61 7.38
CA ILE A 312 -2.23 -20.17 8.71
C ILE A 312 -2.21 -21.34 9.68
N LEU A 313 -3.27 -22.15 9.73
CA LEU A 313 -3.33 -23.32 10.61
C LEU A 313 -2.18 -24.30 10.35
N MET A 314 -1.89 -24.60 9.07
CA MET A 314 -0.76 -25.46 8.71
C MET A 314 0.58 -24.87 9.16
N LEU A 315 0.75 -23.55 9.04
CA LEU A 315 1.96 -22.85 9.50
C LEU A 315 2.12 -22.91 11.02
N GLU A 316 1.07 -22.55 11.77
CA GLU A 316 1.13 -22.53 13.24
C GLU A 316 1.27 -23.94 13.82
N LEU A 317 0.71 -24.97 13.16
CA LEU A 317 0.94 -26.38 13.52
C LEU A 317 2.39 -26.79 13.29
N TYR A 318 2.97 -26.41 12.15
CA TYR A 318 4.37 -26.69 11.85
C TYR A 318 5.32 -26.04 12.88
N GLU A 319 4.99 -24.84 13.35
CA GLU A 319 5.75 -24.15 14.40
C GLU A 319 5.38 -24.57 15.84
N GLY A 320 4.40 -25.47 16.02
CA GLY A 320 3.99 -25.96 17.35
C GLY A 320 3.18 -24.98 18.21
N ASN A 321 2.60 -23.93 17.61
CA ASN A 321 1.85 -22.89 18.33
C ASN A 321 0.40 -23.29 18.61
N VAL A 322 0.18 -24.27 19.48
CA VAL A 322 -1.14 -24.90 19.72
C VAL A 322 -2.24 -23.90 20.13
N LEU A 323 -1.92 -22.88 20.93
CA LEU A 323 -2.90 -21.86 21.33
C LEU A 323 -3.45 -21.07 20.13
N ARG A 324 -2.58 -20.65 19.21
CA ARG A 324 -3.00 -19.92 18.01
C ARG A 324 -3.77 -20.83 17.06
N VAL A 325 -3.37 -22.09 16.96
CA VAL A 325 -4.08 -23.10 16.17
C VAL A 325 -5.53 -23.21 16.62
N ARG A 326 -5.78 -23.30 17.93
CA ARG A 326 -7.14 -23.32 18.48
C ARG A 326 -7.95 -22.08 18.09
N ASP A 327 -7.36 -20.90 18.22
CA ASP A 327 -8.06 -19.64 17.93
C ASP A 327 -8.39 -19.50 16.43
N TYR A 328 -7.49 -19.92 15.53
CA TYR A 328 -7.74 -19.94 14.09
C TYR A 328 -8.73 -21.03 13.66
N LEU A 329 -8.76 -22.16 14.37
CA LEU A 329 -9.76 -23.22 14.17
C LEU A 329 -11.17 -22.72 14.48
N ALA A 330 -11.33 -22.01 15.61
CA ALA A 330 -12.61 -21.40 15.97
C ALA A 330 -13.08 -20.43 14.87
N GLN A 331 -12.18 -19.56 14.38
CA GLN A 331 -12.49 -18.65 13.27
C GLN A 331 -12.89 -19.40 11.98
N LEU A 332 -12.19 -20.49 11.65
CA LEU A 332 -12.50 -21.31 10.47
C LEU A 332 -13.89 -21.95 10.55
N ILE A 333 -14.27 -22.49 11.71
CA ILE A 333 -15.59 -23.08 11.95
C ILE A 333 -16.68 -22.00 11.80
N CYS A 334 -16.46 -20.79 12.31
CA CYS A 334 -17.39 -19.68 12.15
C CYS A 334 -17.56 -19.25 10.67
N CYS A 335 -16.52 -19.37 9.85
CA CYS A 335 -16.58 -18.98 8.43
C CYS A 335 -17.26 -20.05 7.55
N ASN A 336 -17.14 -21.34 7.90
CA ASN A 336 -17.76 -22.41 7.14
C ASN A 336 -18.10 -23.61 8.05
N ALA A 337 -19.39 -23.79 8.36
CA ALA A 337 -19.87 -24.85 9.25
C ALA A 337 -19.67 -26.27 8.67
N GLU A 338 -19.63 -26.42 7.34
CA GLU A 338 -19.38 -27.72 6.68
C GLU A 338 -17.97 -28.24 6.99
N TYR A 339 -17.06 -27.35 7.36
CA TYR A 339 -15.69 -27.69 7.72
C TYR A 339 -15.57 -28.46 9.04
N LEU A 340 -16.60 -28.42 9.91
CA LEU A 340 -16.63 -29.19 11.16
C LEU A 340 -16.46 -30.70 10.92
N MET A 341 -17.00 -31.21 9.80
CA MET A 341 -16.93 -32.63 9.46
C MET A 341 -15.56 -33.04 8.91
N ALA A 342 -14.91 -32.17 8.12
CA ALA A 342 -13.55 -32.37 7.61
C ALA A 342 -12.47 -32.21 8.70
N LEU A 343 -12.79 -31.45 9.76
CA LEU A 343 -11.88 -31.15 10.86
C LEU A 343 -11.71 -32.29 11.87
N LYS A 344 -12.60 -33.30 11.92
CA LYS A 344 -12.44 -34.45 12.83
C LYS A 344 -11.06 -35.12 12.71
N GLY A 345 -10.58 -35.34 11.48
CA GLY A 345 -9.26 -35.92 11.25
C GLY A 345 -8.09 -34.98 11.61
N PHE A 346 -8.33 -33.67 11.57
CA PHE A 346 -7.32 -32.65 11.88
C PHE A 346 -7.20 -32.40 13.40
N VAL A 347 -8.34 -32.39 14.10
CA VAL A 347 -8.42 -32.26 15.57
C VAL A 347 -7.77 -33.47 16.24
N LEU A 348 -8.00 -34.69 15.74
CA LEU A 348 -7.30 -35.89 16.23
C LEU A 348 -5.78 -35.81 16.09
N LYS A 349 -5.28 -35.15 15.03
CA LYS A 349 -3.84 -34.94 14.81
C LYS A 349 -3.26 -33.90 15.77
N ILE A 350 -4.07 -32.91 16.17
CA ILE A 350 -3.71 -31.89 17.17
C ILE A 350 -3.70 -32.51 18.57
N GLU A 351 -4.69 -33.34 18.89
CA GLU A 351 -4.75 -34.08 20.16
C GLU A 351 -3.58 -35.05 20.32
N SER A 352 -3.03 -35.59 19.22
CA SER A 352 -1.82 -36.43 19.28
C SER A 352 -0.50 -35.66 19.48
N LEU A 353 -0.53 -34.34 19.32
CA LEU A 353 0.63 -33.44 19.47
C LEU A 353 0.63 -32.67 20.82
N LEU A 354 -0.48 -32.75 21.55
CA LEU A 354 -0.62 -32.34 22.95
C LEU A 354 -0.27 -33.52 23.87
#